data_AF-H5X3T3-F1
#
_entry.id   AF-H5X3T3-F1
#
_cell.length_a   1.000
_cell.length_b   1.000
_cell.length_c   1.000
_cell.angle_alpha   90.00
_cell.angle_beta   90.00
_cell.angle_gamma   90.00
#
_symmetry.space_group_name_H-M   'P 1'
#
loop_
_entity.id
_entity.type
_entity.pdbx_description
1 polymer ?
#
loop_
_entity_poly.entity_id
_entity_poly.type
_entity_poly.pdbx_seq_one_letter_code
_entity_poly.pdbx_strand_id
1 'polypeptide(L)' 'MAGHQVDRAIDAVDAAMRELKRSLRGIPIRREGFKSRHDRMAKAVAKLTVALEDSRPAIND' A
#
# COMPACT_ATOMS: atom_id res chain seq x y z
N MET A 1 17.14 -5.37 14.77
CA MET A 1 17.26 -4.19 13.85
C MET A 1 16.41 -4.32 12.59
N ALA A 2 16.15 -5.53 12.07
CA ALA A 2 15.38 -5.73 10.84
C ALA A 2 13.86 -5.48 11.02
N GLY A 3 13.27 -5.86 12.17
CA GLY A 3 11.86 -5.57 12.46
C GLY A 3 11.48 -4.09 12.40
N HIS A 4 12.31 -3.22 12.96
CA HIS A 4 12.11 -1.76 12.89
C HIS A 4 12.23 -1.19 11.46
N GLN A 5 12.81 -1.93 10.51
CA GLN A 5 12.82 -1.54 9.10
C GLN A 5 11.54 -1.98 8.39
N VAL A 6 11.02 -3.16 8.71
CA VAL A 6 9.74 -3.67 8.20
C VAL A 6 8.59 -2.75 8.62
N ASP A 7 8.54 -2.37 9.90
CA ASP A 7 7.52 -1.48 10.43
C ASP A 7 7.50 -0.12 9.72
N ARG A 8 8.68 0.47 9.54
CA ARG A 8 8.82 1.75 8.81
C ARG A 8 8.44 1.62 7.34
N ALA A 9 8.71 0.48 6.71
CA ALA A 9 8.32 0.23 5.33
C ALA A 9 6.79 0.12 5.19
N ILE A 10 6.13 -0.57 6.12
CA ILE A 10 4.66 -0.67 6.17
C ILE A 10 4.04 0.73 6.36
N ASP A 11 4.52 1.50 7.34
CA ASP A 11 4.03 2.85 7.60
C ASP A 11 4.20 3.78 6.39
N ALA A 12 5.34 3.70 5.69
CA ALA A 12 5.60 4.49 4.49
C ALA A 12 4.67 4.13 3.33
N VAL A 13 4.39 2.84 3.13
CA VAL A 13 3.45 2.36 2.11
C VAL A 13 2.04 2.86 2.41
N ASP A 14 1.61 2.81 3.67
CA ASP A 14 0.32 3.29 4.13
C ASP A 14 0.16 4.81 3.92
N ALA A 15 1.20 5.57 4.25
CA ALA A 15 1.23 7.02 4.03
C ALA A 15 1.09 7.37 2.55
N ALA A 16 1.86 6.69 1.68
CA ALA A 16 1.79 6.89 0.23
C ALA A 16 0.41 6.55 -0.35
N MET A 17 -0.22 5.47 0.11
CA MET A 17 -1.57 5.11 -0.32
C MET A 17 -2.64 6.13 0.11
N ARG A 18 -2.50 6.71 1.30
CA ARG A 18 -3.38 7.79 1.77
C ARG A 18 -3.21 9.06 0.94
N GLU A 19 -1.97 9.42 0.62
CA GLU A 19 -1.68 10.57 -0.25
C GLU A 19 -2.26 10.34 -1.66
N LEU A 20 -2.04 9.16 -2.23
CA LEU A 20 -2.64 8.80 -3.52
C LEU A 20 -4.16 8.93 -3.48
N LYS A 21 -4.84 8.39 -2.46
CA LYS A 21 -6.29 8.54 -2.30
C LYS A 21 -6.74 10.01 -2.27
N ARG A 22 -5.95 10.91 -1.64
CA ARG A 22 -6.23 12.35 -1.61
C ARG A 22 -6.04 12.98 -2.98
N SER A 23 -4.95 12.66 -3.67
CA SER A 23 -4.63 13.18 -5.01
C SER A 23 -5.63 12.73 -6.07
N LEU A 24 -6.28 11.58 -5.87
CA LEU A 24 -7.33 11.08 -6.74
C LEU A 24 -8.72 11.68 -6.46
N ARG A 25 -8.88 12.40 -5.35
CA ARG A 25 -10.15 13.02 -4.98
C ARG A 25 -10.48 14.15 -5.96
N GLY A 26 -11.55 13.98 -6.74
CA GLY A 26 -11.97 14.95 -7.75
C GLY A 26 -11.54 14.63 -9.18
N ILE A 27 -10.71 13.60 -9.39
CA ILE A 27 -10.48 13.08 -10.75
C ILE A 27 -11.76 12.38 -11.21
N PRO A 28 -12.32 12.74 -12.39
CA PRO A 28 -13.45 12.02 -12.96
C PRO A 28 -13.07 10.55 -13.16
N ILE A 29 -13.72 9.66 -12.41
CA ILE A 29 -13.45 8.21 -12.34
C ILE A 29 -13.64 7.51 -13.71
N ARG A 30 -14.19 8.21 -14.72
CA ARG A 30 -14.51 7.71 -16.07
C ARG A 30 -13.48 8.03 -17.15
N ARG A 31 -12.23 8.39 -16.80
CA ARG A 31 -11.13 8.38 -17.78
C ARG A 31 -10.66 6.93 -18.01
N GLU A 32 -11.09 6.31 -19.11
CA GLU A 32 -10.39 5.21 -19.80
C GLU A 32 -9.65 4.20 -18.88
N GLY A 33 -10.40 3.39 -18.11
CA GLY A 33 -9.81 2.31 -17.31
C GLY A 33 -8.97 2.74 -16.09
N PHE A 34 -8.97 4.03 -15.72
CA PHE A 34 -8.26 4.54 -14.53
C PHE A 34 -8.71 3.84 -13.24
N LYS A 35 -10.03 3.70 -13.04
CA LYS A 35 -10.60 3.00 -11.89
C LYS A 35 -10.07 1.57 -11.76
N SER A 36 -10.04 0.81 -12.86
CA SER A 36 -9.58 -0.58 -12.86
C SER A 36 -8.09 -0.69 -12.50
N ARG A 37 -7.26 0.21 -13.05
CA ARG A 37 -5.83 0.28 -12.74
C ARG A 37 -5.58 0.64 -11.27
N HIS A 38 -6.28 1.65 -10.75
CA HIS A 38 -6.25 2.02 -9.35
C HIS A 38 -6.66 0.85 -8.44
N ASP A 39 -7.78 0.20 -8.73
CA ASP A 39 -8.31 -0.88 -7.90
C ASP A 39 -7.38 -2.12 -7.93
N ARG A 40 -6.72 -2.40 -9.08
CA ARG A 40 -5.71 -3.46 -9.18
C ARG A 40 -4.47 -3.14 -8.34
N MET A 41 -3.97 -1.91 -8.43
CA MET A 41 -2.82 -1.46 -7.66
C MET A 41 -3.13 -1.48 -6.15
N ALA A 42 -4.29 -0.98 -5.72
CA ALA A 42 -4.71 -1.02 -4.31
C ALA A 42 -4.75 -2.45 -3.77
N LYS A 43 -5.25 -3.42 -4.55
CA LYS A 43 -5.24 -4.84 -4.18
C LYS A 43 -3.82 -5.42 -4.08
N ALA A 44 -2.92 -5.04 -4.98
CA ALA A 44 -1.53 -5.52 -4.95
C ALA A 44 -0.78 -4.99 -3.72
N VAL A 45 -0.97 -3.71 -3.39
CA VAL A 45 -0.38 -3.10 -2.19
C VAL A 45 -0.94 -3.75 -0.92
N ALA A 46 -2.25 -3.97 -0.82
CA ALA A 46 -2.83 -4.65 0.33
C ALA A 46 -2.24 -6.05 0.56
N LYS A 47 -2.04 -6.83 -0.52
CA LYS A 47 -1.37 -8.14 -0.44
C LYS A 47 0.06 -8.04 0.06
N LEU A 48 0.81 -7.05 -0.43
CA LEU A 48 2.19 -6.83 0.00
C LEU A 48 2.25 -6.44 1.49
N THR A 49 1.38 -5.54 1.96
CA THR A 49 1.31 -5.17 3.37
C THR A 49 1.05 -6.37 4.26
N VAL A 50 0.06 -7.20 3.91
CA VAL A 50 -0.25 -8.43 4.68
C VAL A 50 0.93 -9.39 4.70
N ALA A 51 1.62 -9.59 3.57
CA ALA A 51 2.80 -10.47 3.53
C ALA A 51 3.96 -9.94 4.38
N LEU A 52 4.16 -8.62 4.43
CA LEU A 52 5.17 -7.99 5.27
C LEU A 52 4.81 -8.08 6.77
N GLU A 53 3.53 -7.92 7.11
CA GLU A 53 3.03 -8.11 8.48
C GLU A 53 3.20 -9.56 8.94
N ASP A 54 2.91 -10.53 8.08
CA ASP A 54 3.05 -11.96 8.38
C ASP A 54 4.52 -12.40 8.49
N SER A 55 5.42 -11.70 7.78
CA SER A 55 6.88 -11.93 7.88
C SER A 55 7.50 -11.31 9.14
N ARG A 56 6.78 -10.42 9.83
CA ARG A 56 7.27 -9.67 11.00
C ARG A 56 7.76 -10.55 12.16
N PRO A 57 7.13 -11.68 12.51
CA PRO A 57 7.64 -12.61 13.52
C PRO A 57 8.96 -13.26 13.08
N ALA A 58 9.06 -13.68 11.81
CA ALA A 58 10.23 -14.35 11.26
C ALA A 58 11.46 -13.43 11.09
N ILE A 59 11.26 -12.11 11.10
CA ILE A 59 12.31 -11.08 10.98
C ILE A 59 12.73 -10.52 12.36
N ASN A 60 11.95 -10.82 13.41
CA ASN A 60 12.21 -10.39 14.78
C ASN A 60 12.89 -11.46 15.66
N ASP A 61 12.89 -12.72 15.23
CA ASP A 61 13.79 -13.78 15.73
C ASP A 61 15.21 -13.63 15.16
#